data_AF-A0A536E0L4-F1
#
_entry.id   AF-A0A536E0L4-F1
#
_cell.length_a   1.000
_cell.length_b   1.000
_cell.length_c   1.000
_cell.angle_alpha   90.00
_cell.angle_beta   90.00
_cell.angle_gamma   90.00
#
_symmetry.space_group_name_H-M   'P 1'
#
loop_
_entity.id
_entity.type
_entity.pdbx_description
1 polymer ?
#
loop_
_entity_poly.entity_id
_entity_poly.type
_entity_poly.pdbx_seq_one_letter_code
_entity_poly.pdbx_strand_id
1 'polypeptide(L)'
;MGDQAAQEVAHRRPHGPPYPAGGGNVVAASGDHGREAGLAAGLAAGNHEALAELYDRYATLAYGVAMRVLGDPGRAEDAVQDAFMNVWNRAASFDAHR
;
A
#
# COMPACT_ATOMS: atom_id res chain seq x y z
N MET A 1 11.59 -21.11 -39.16
CA MET A 1 12.75 -20.21 -39.15
C MET A 1 12.33 -18.89 -39.78
N GLY A 2 12.53 -17.78 -39.08
CA GLY A 2 12.39 -16.43 -39.63
C GLY A 2 11.29 -15.59 -38.97
N ASP A 3 11.64 -14.98 -37.84
CA ASP A 3 11.39 -13.58 -37.45
C ASP A 3 10.14 -12.82 -37.93
N GLN A 4 9.36 -12.34 -36.95
CA GLN A 4 8.75 -10.99 -36.81
C GLN A 4 7.70 -11.09 -35.69
N ALA A 5 7.98 -10.83 -34.41
CA ALA A 5 8.65 -9.65 -33.86
C ALA A 5 8.07 -8.33 -34.38
N ALA A 6 6.74 -8.20 -34.33
CA ALA A 6 6.04 -6.93 -34.29
C ALA A 6 4.98 -7.08 -33.17
N GLN A 7 5.28 -6.77 -31.91
CA GLN A 7 5.39 -5.41 -31.40
C GLN A 7 4.10 -4.62 -31.67
N GLU A 8 2.99 -5.14 -31.17
CA GLU A 8 1.73 -4.40 -31.11
C GLU A 8 1.65 -3.66 -29.77
N VAL A 9 1.80 -2.36 -29.93
CA VAL A 9 1.64 -1.27 -28.98
C VAL A 9 0.24 -1.27 -28.35
N ALA A 10 0.21 -0.88 -27.07
CA ALA A 10 -0.89 -0.17 -26.41
C ALA A 10 -2.18 -0.93 -26.06
N HIS A 11 -2.13 -1.63 -24.91
CA HIS A 11 -3.14 -1.41 -23.88
C HIS A 11 -2.47 -0.92 -22.60
N ARG A 12 -2.10 0.38 -22.60
CA ARG A 12 -2.01 1.14 -21.34
C ARG A 12 -3.34 0.94 -20.64
N ARG A 13 -3.37 0.16 -19.57
CA ARG A 13 -4.53 0.09 -18.68
C ARG A 13 -4.68 1.48 -18.08
N PRO A 14 -5.75 2.25 -18.37
CA PRO A 14 -6.09 3.35 -17.50
C PRO A 14 -6.84 2.80 -16.30
N HIS A 15 -6.73 3.51 -15.17
CA HIS A 15 -7.50 3.35 -13.95
C HIS A 15 -6.87 2.50 -12.83
N GLY A 16 -5.85 3.09 -12.17
CA GLY A 16 -5.67 2.87 -10.73
C GLY A 16 -6.83 3.50 -9.94
N PRO A 17 -7.18 2.95 -8.76
CA PRO A 17 -8.35 3.41 -8.01
C PRO A 17 -8.23 4.90 -7.62
N PRO A 18 -9.35 5.64 -7.57
CA PRO A 18 -9.35 7.01 -7.08
C PRO A 18 -9.09 6.97 -5.58
N TYR A 19 -7.87 7.34 -5.15
CA TYR A 19 -7.60 7.59 -3.74
C TYR A 19 -8.48 8.77 -3.29
N PRO A 20 -9.30 8.60 -2.25
CA PRO A 20 -10.02 9.73 -1.69
C PRO A 20 -8.99 10.70 -1.11
N ALA A 21 -8.94 11.91 -1.66
CA ALA A 21 -8.24 13.04 -1.06
C ALA A 21 -8.99 13.41 0.23
N GLY A 22 -8.54 12.86 1.37
CA GLY A 22 -9.27 12.97 2.63
C GLY A 22 -8.36 13.01 3.86
N GLY A 23 -7.86 14.21 4.17
CA GLY A 23 -7.71 14.71 5.54
C GLY A 23 -6.85 13.91 6.51
N GLY A 24 -5.56 14.24 6.56
CA GLY A 24 -4.71 13.86 7.69
C GLY A 24 -5.30 14.36 9.02
N ASN A 25 -5.32 13.47 10.01
CA ASN A 25 -5.53 13.86 11.40
C ASN A 25 -4.46 13.21 12.27
N VAL A 26 -3.46 14.01 12.65
CA VAL A 26 -2.32 13.61 13.50
C VAL A 26 -2.63 13.74 15.00
N VAL A 27 -3.88 13.54 15.42
CA VAL A 27 -4.28 13.74 16.83
C VAL A 27 -5.03 12.53 17.38
N ALA A 28 -4.31 11.68 18.14
CA ALA A 28 -4.71 11.14 19.46
C ALA A 28 -3.75 10.02 19.94
N ALA A 29 -2.57 10.42 20.45
CA ALA A 29 -1.68 9.51 21.17
C ALA A 29 -2.26 9.21 22.58
N SER A 30 -2.93 8.06 22.73
CA SER A 30 -3.07 7.22 23.94
C SER A 30 -4.13 6.12 23.77
N GLY A 31 -4.98 6.21 22.74
CA GLY A 31 -5.94 5.16 22.37
C GLY A 31 -5.52 4.30 21.16
N ASP A 32 -4.34 4.55 20.60
CA ASP A 32 -3.95 3.99 19.30
C ASP A 32 -3.34 2.59 19.41
N HIS A 33 -2.58 2.26 20.46
CA HIS A 33 -1.91 0.95 20.59
C HIS A 33 -2.88 -0.23 20.61
N GLY A 34 -4.07 -0.07 21.20
CA GLY A 34 -5.11 -1.10 21.15
C GLY A 34 -5.71 -1.28 19.75
N ARG A 35 -5.80 -0.19 18.97
CA ARG A 35 -6.27 -0.22 17.57
C ARG A 35 -5.18 -0.75 16.63
N GLU A 36 -3.94 -0.37 16.84
CA GLU A 36 -2.76 -0.88 16.14
C GLU A 36 -2.63 -2.40 16.35
N ALA A 37 -2.81 -2.88 17.58
CA ALA A 37 -2.83 -4.32 17.88
C ALA A 37 -4.02 -5.03 17.22
N GLY A 38 -5.21 -4.40 17.20
CA GLY A 38 -6.39 -4.93 16.51
C GLY A 38 -6.21 -5.01 14.99
N LEU A 39 -5.56 -4.01 14.38
CA LEU A 39 -5.21 -4.00 12.97
C LEU A 39 -4.22 -5.11 12.63
N ALA A 40 -3.17 -5.29 13.44
CA ALA A 40 -2.20 -6.36 13.26
C ALA A 40 -2.85 -7.76 13.33
N ALA A 41 -3.73 -7.98 14.32
CA ALA A 41 -4.48 -9.23 14.44
C ALA A 41 -5.43 -9.46 13.25
N GLY A 42 -6.11 -8.40 12.78
CA GLY A 42 -6.96 -8.45 11.60
C GLY A 42 -6.18 -8.78 10.33
N LEU A 43 -5.04 -8.14 10.13
CA LEU A 43 -4.10 -8.41 9.04
C LEU A 43 -3.62 -9.87 9.06
N ALA A 44 -3.25 -10.39 10.24
CA ALA A 44 -2.85 -11.79 10.38
C ALA A 44 -3.98 -12.79 10.09
N ALA A 45 -5.22 -12.42 10.38
CA ALA A 45 -6.40 -13.20 10.03
C ALA A 45 -6.81 -13.06 8.55
N GLY A 46 -6.10 -12.26 7.74
CA GLY A 46 -6.48 -11.97 6.36
C GLY A 46 -7.73 -11.10 6.25
N ASN A 47 -7.97 -10.21 7.21
CA ASN A 47 -9.06 -9.26 7.15
C ASN A 47 -8.73 -8.10 6.20
N HIS A 48 -9.47 -8.02 5.09
CA HIS A 48 -9.31 -6.97 4.08
C HIS A 48 -9.64 -5.57 4.63
N GLU A 49 -10.55 -5.43 5.60
CA GLU A 49 -10.84 -4.13 6.22
C GLU A 49 -9.65 -3.61 7.04
N ALA A 50 -8.93 -4.50 7.72
CA ALA A 50 -7.74 -4.10 8.47
C ALA A 50 -6.63 -3.58 7.53
N LEU A 51 -6.48 -4.21 6.35
CA LEU A 51 -5.59 -3.71 5.31
C LEU A 51 -6.06 -2.35 4.75
N ALA A 52 -7.36 -2.19 4.52
CA ALA A 52 -7.93 -0.93 4.03
C ALA A 52 -7.69 0.23 5.02
N GLU A 53 -7.93 0.01 6.31
CA GLU A 53 -7.67 1.03 7.34
C GLU A 53 -6.16 1.35 7.45
N LEU A 54 -5.29 0.33 7.35
CA LEU A 54 -3.85 0.54 7.28
C LEU A 54 -3.48 1.40 6.06
N TYR A 55 -4.07 1.10 4.91
CA TYR A 55 -3.84 1.82 3.67
C TYR A 55 -4.25 3.29 3.80
N ASP A 56 -5.47 3.56 4.25
CA ASP A 56 -6.00 4.92 4.41
C ASP A 56 -5.13 5.77 5.35
N ARG A 57 -4.57 5.16 6.39
CA ARG A 57 -3.72 5.85 7.37
C ARG A 57 -2.31 6.13 6.84
N TYR A 58 -1.70 5.16 6.15
CA TYR A 58 -0.26 5.20 5.87
C TYR A 58 0.10 5.49 4.41
N ALA A 59 -0.84 5.37 3.45
CA ALA A 59 -0.54 5.54 2.03
C ALA A 59 0.00 6.94 1.69
N THR A 60 -0.60 8.00 2.22
CA THR A 60 -0.13 9.37 1.97
C THR A 60 1.28 9.61 2.53
N LEU A 61 1.57 9.09 3.73
CA LEU A 61 2.88 9.21 4.34
C LEU A 61 3.93 8.41 3.55
N ALA A 62 3.63 7.15 3.24
CA ALA A 62 4.50 6.28 2.47
C ALA A 62 4.82 6.86 1.08
N TYR A 63 3.82 7.42 0.41
CA TYR A 63 4.02 8.12 -0.86
C TYR A 63 4.88 9.37 -0.72
N GLY A 64 4.66 10.18 0.32
CA GLY A 64 5.51 11.34 0.60
C GLY A 64 6.97 10.98 0.86
N VAL A 65 7.24 9.83 1.48
CA VAL A 65 8.59 9.29 1.66
C VAL A 65 9.15 8.77 0.34
N ALA A 66 8.38 7.97 -0.40
CA ALA A 66 8.79 7.43 -1.70
C ALA A 66 9.12 8.54 -2.70
N MET A 67 8.32 9.60 -2.75
CA MET A 67 8.58 10.79 -3.56
C MET A 67 9.89 11.50 -3.18
N ARG A 68 10.21 11.59 -1.88
CA ARG A 68 11.48 12.18 -1.43
C ARG A 68 12.70 11.34 -1.81
N VAL A 69 12.56 10.01 -1.83
CA VAL A 69 13.66 9.09 -2.12
C VAL A 69 13.86 8.90 -3.63
N LEU A 70 12.77 8.75 -4.38
CA LEU A 70 12.79 8.37 -5.79
C LEU A 70 12.68 9.57 -6.73
N GLY A 71 12.03 10.65 -6.30
CA GLY A 71 11.85 11.87 -7.11
C GLY A 71 10.98 11.69 -8.35
N ASP A 72 10.32 10.54 -8.52
CA ASP A 72 9.48 10.20 -9.67
C ASP A 72 8.11 9.68 -9.19
N PRO A 73 6.99 10.28 -9.64
CA PRO A 73 5.65 9.88 -9.22
C PRO A 73 5.32 8.42 -9.53
N GLY A 74 5.64 7.94 -10.73
CA GLY A 74 5.31 6.57 -11.14
C GLY A 74 6.05 5.52 -10.29
N ARG A 75 7.36 5.72 -10.09
CA ARG A 75 8.16 4.86 -9.22
C ARG A 75 7.74 4.94 -7.76
N ALA A 76 7.30 6.11 -7.29
CA ALA A 76 6.79 6.27 -5.94
C ALA A 76 5.45 5.54 -5.74
N GLU A 77 4.54 5.61 -6.70
CA GLU A 77 3.29 4.84 -6.69
C GLU A 77 3.55 3.34 -6.69
N ASP A 78 4.41 2.86 -7.60
CA ASP A 78 4.78 1.43 -7.68
C ASP A 78 5.40 0.94 -6.36
N ALA A 79 6.34 1.71 -5.79
CA ALA A 79 7.00 1.34 -4.55
C ALA A 79 6.04 1.27 -3.36
N VAL A 80 5.06 2.18 -3.28
CA VAL A 80 4.02 2.15 -2.25
C VAL A 80 3.13 0.94 -2.44
N GLN A 81 2.66 0.68 -3.66
CA GLN A 81 1.83 -0.50 -3.96
C GLN A 81 2.55 -1.80 -3.59
N ASP A 82 3.81 -1.97 -4.00
CA ASP A 82 4.63 -3.13 -3.67
C ASP A 82 4.85 -3.27 -2.15
N ALA A 83 5.04 -2.17 -1.43
CA ALA A 83 5.19 -2.19 0.01
C ALA A 83 3.92 -2.72 0.69
N PHE A 84 2.74 -2.22 0.32
CA PHE A 84 1.47 -2.68 0.88
C PHE A 84 1.13 -4.11 0.48
N MET A 85 1.43 -4.54 -0.75
CA MET A 85 1.30 -5.94 -1.15
C MET A 85 2.22 -6.86 -0.34
N ASN A 86 3.45 -6.42 -0.07
CA ASN A 86 4.37 -7.16 0.80
C ASN A 86 3.85 -7.24 2.23
N VAL A 87 3.27 -6.17 2.77
CA VAL A 87 2.63 -6.20 4.09
C VAL A 87 1.49 -7.21 4.10
N TRP A 88 0.60 -7.19 3.11
CA TRP A 88 -0.49 -8.17 3.02
C TRP A 88 0.00 -9.62 2.94
N ASN A 89 0.97 -9.90 2.07
CA ASN A 89 1.51 -11.26 1.90
C ASN A 89 2.21 -11.76 3.18
N ARG A 90 2.83 -10.85 3.94
CA ARG A 90 3.51 -11.18 5.19
C ARG A 90 2.59 -11.13 6.40
N ALA A 91 1.46 -10.43 6.32
CA ALA A 91 0.52 -10.27 7.40
C ALA A 91 0.03 -11.62 7.93
N ALA A 92 -0.31 -12.56 7.03
CA ALA A 92 -0.68 -13.92 7.42
C ALA A 92 0.43 -14.70 8.16
N SER A 93 1.68 -14.26 8.03
CA SER A 93 2.85 -14.81 8.75
C SER A 93 3.35 -13.86 9.85
N PHE A 94 2.69 -12.73 10.06
CA PHE A 94 3.10 -11.70 10.99
C PHE A 94 2.66 -12.12 12.39
N ASP A 95 3.63 -12.58 13.17
CA ASP A 95 3.48 -12.77 14.60
C ASP A 95 3.76 -11.43 15.29
N ALA A 96 2.71 -10.76 15.76
CA ALA A 96 2.81 -9.48 16.46
C ALA A 96 3.58 -9.57 17.80
N HIS A 97 4.02 -10.77 18.20
CA HIS A 97 4.85 -11.03 19.38
C HIS A 97 6.35 -11.28 19.10
N ARG A 98 6.82 -11.15 17.84
CA ARG A 98 8.26 -11.27 17.52
C ARG A 98 9.00 -9.95 17.52
#